data_AF-A0A316HKD1-F1
#
_entry.id   AF-A0A316HKD1-F1
#
_cell.length_a   1.000
_cell.length_b   1.000
_cell.length_c   1.000
_cell.angle_alpha   90.00
_cell.angle_beta   90.00
_cell.angle_gamma   90.00
#
_symmetry.space_group_name_H-M   'P 1'
#
loop_
_entity.id
_entity.type
_entity.pdbx_description
1 polymer ?
#
loop_
_entity_poly.entity_id
_entity_poly.type
_entity_poly.pdbx_seq_one_letter_code
_entity_poly.pdbx_strand_id
1 'polypeptide(L)'
;MPRGPPQPTCQNHSTTNRSQDCGKASSRLAFRRSTRADRAANNGSPTLTEAGSQRYQRIPPVTQAALGATCGMTERRRAVLEGTRIRRVRNPTAGRIEAAVLGMARENVVVLSEADDDHVQVWQRPGGLLQLEHRAGSPVEHFQTMTVSADKVHAAFTAWLRRDGGWAAPFTWRSVSELL
;
A
#
# COMPACT_ATOMS: atom_id res chain seq x y z
N MET A 1 17.90 -26.47 52.20
CA MET A 1 16.87 -27.25 51.49
C MET A 1 15.72 -26.30 51.12
N PRO A 2 15.48 -26.02 49.84
CA PRO A 2 14.53 -24.99 49.40
C PRO A 2 13.07 -25.48 49.50
N ARG A 3 12.19 -24.59 49.97
CA ARG A 3 10.72 -24.77 49.97
C ARG A 3 10.23 -24.59 48.53
N GLY A 4 9.50 -25.58 48.00
CA GLY A 4 8.85 -25.50 46.69
C GLY A 4 7.73 -24.46 46.68
N PRO A 5 7.40 -23.88 45.50
CA PRO A 5 6.35 -22.88 45.39
C PRO A 5 4.95 -23.51 45.56
N PRO A 6 4.00 -22.83 46.24
CA PRO A 6 2.62 -23.31 46.36
C PRO A 6 1.84 -23.16 45.05
N GLN A 7 0.98 -24.14 44.77
CA GLN A 7 0.03 -24.19 43.65
C GLN A 7 -1.04 -23.09 43.81
N PRO A 8 -1.42 -22.36 42.74
CA PRO A 8 -2.55 -21.45 42.80
C PRO A 8 -3.88 -22.20 42.66
N THR A 9 -4.72 -22.11 43.69
CA THR A 9 -6.10 -22.58 43.72
C THR A 9 -7.01 -21.64 42.93
N CYS A 10 -7.85 -22.21 42.06
CA CYS A 10 -8.96 -21.50 41.43
C CYS A 10 -10.07 -21.28 42.46
N GLN A 11 -10.40 -20.02 42.78
CA GLN A 11 -11.67 -19.67 43.42
C GLN A 11 -12.31 -18.47 42.72
N ASN A 12 -13.54 -18.71 42.32
CA ASN A 12 -14.48 -17.80 41.70
C ASN A 12 -14.94 -16.74 42.71
N HIS A 13 -14.94 -15.47 42.32
CA HIS A 13 -15.83 -14.48 42.91
C HIS A 13 -16.56 -13.72 41.80
N SER A 14 -17.85 -14.04 41.70
CA SER A 14 -18.85 -13.26 40.99
C SER A 14 -19.35 -12.14 41.90
N THR A 15 -19.32 -10.89 41.42
CA THR A 15 -20.10 -9.79 42.00
C THR A 15 -20.73 -8.95 40.88
N THR A 16 -21.97 -9.31 40.56
CA THR A 16 -23.17 -8.45 40.50
C THR A 16 -23.14 -7.10 39.75
N ASN A 17 -23.69 -7.12 38.53
CA ASN A 17 -24.90 -6.42 38.08
C ASN A 17 -24.90 -4.89 37.85
N ARG A 18 -25.06 -4.48 36.58
CA ARG A 18 -26.02 -3.44 36.20
C ARG A 18 -26.59 -3.70 34.79
N SER A 19 -27.91 -3.58 34.74
CA SER A 19 -28.89 -3.93 33.72
C SER A 19 -28.94 -3.01 32.48
N GLN A 20 -29.73 -3.46 31.49
CA GLN A 20 -30.30 -2.81 30.28
C GLN A 20 -29.64 -3.27 28.97
N ASP A 21 -30.15 -4.28 28.26
CA ASP A 21 -31.44 -4.42 27.55
C ASP A 21 -31.65 -3.38 26.44
N CYS A 22 -31.50 -3.81 25.18
CA CYS A 22 -32.43 -3.49 24.09
C CYS A 22 -32.06 -4.23 22.79
N GLY A 23 -32.89 -5.23 22.43
CA GLY A 23 -33.61 -5.30 21.14
C GLY A 23 -32.87 -5.14 19.80
N LYS A 24 -32.76 -6.29 19.11
CA LYS A 24 -33.14 -6.57 17.70
C LYS A 24 -33.24 -5.40 16.70
N ALA A 25 -32.59 -5.57 15.54
CA ALA A 25 -33.28 -5.59 14.24
C ALA A 25 -32.38 -6.11 13.10
N SER A 26 -32.93 -7.09 12.38
CA SER A 26 -32.53 -7.44 11.01
C SER A 26 -32.87 -6.31 10.06
N SER A 27 -32.12 -6.15 8.96
CA SER A 27 -32.70 -5.74 7.67
C SER A 27 -31.75 -6.04 6.51
N ARG A 28 -32.07 -7.12 5.79
CA ARG A 28 -31.87 -7.23 4.34
C ARG A 28 -32.85 -6.27 3.67
N LEU A 29 -32.41 -5.47 2.69
CA LEU A 29 -33.20 -5.04 1.52
C LEU A 29 -32.23 -4.37 0.53
N ALA A 30 -31.91 -5.04 -0.57
CA ALA A 30 -32.52 -4.83 -1.89
C ALA A 30 -31.99 -3.58 -2.62
N PHE A 31 -30.98 -3.78 -3.46
CA PHE A 31 -30.67 -2.83 -4.53
C PHE A 31 -31.63 -3.09 -5.70
N ARG A 32 -32.48 -2.11 -6.00
CA ARG A 32 -33.52 -2.18 -7.01
C ARG A 32 -32.92 -2.25 -8.43
N ARG A 33 -33.51 -3.10 -9.26
CA ARG A 33 -33.46 -3.01 -10.73
C ARG A 33 -34.22 -1.77 -11.18
N SER A 34 -33.68 -1.06 -12.18
CA SER A 34 -34.47 -0.23 -13.10
C SER A 34 -34.16 -0.64 -14.53
N THR A 35 -35.21 -1.04 -15.24
CA THR A 35 -35.33 -1.25 -16.69
C THR A 35 -36.51 -0.34 -17.09
N ARG A 36 -36.60 0.37 -18.23
CA ARG A 36 -36.33 -0.02 -19.62
C ARG A 36 -36.65 1.17 -20.57
N ALA A 37 -36.00 1.19 -21.76
CA ALA A 37 -36.44 1.64 -23.12
C ALA A 37 -36.81 3.13 -23.35
N ASP A 38 -36.51 3.79 -24.48
CA ASP A 38 -36.49 3.42 -25.93
C ASP A 38 -35.34 4.15 -26.70
N ARG A 39 -34.60 3.53 -27.65
CA ARG A 39 -34.85 3.38 -29.13
C ARG A 39 -34.96 4.75 -29.84
N ALA A 40 -34.21 5.17 -30.87
CA ALA A 40 -33.39 4.63 -31.98
C ALA A 40 -32.21 5.64 -32.24
N ALA A 41 -31.20 5.48 -33.10
CA ALA A 41 -31.09 4.83 -34.38
C ALA A 41 -29.62 4.49 -34.70
N ASN A 42 -29.48 3.46 -35.50
CA ASN A 42 -28.27 2.92 -36.10
C ASN A 42 -27.94 3.72 -37.37
N ASN A 43 -26.68 4.13 -37.57
CA ASN A 43 -25.98 4.24 -38.86
C ASN A 43 -24.68 5.05 -38.72
N GLY A 44 -23.56 4.44 -39.11
CA GLY A 44 -22.30 5.15 -39.35
C GLY A 44 -21.08 4.39 -38.87
N SER A 45 -20.60 3.43 -39.66
CA SER A 45 -19.21 2.98 -39.58
C SER A 45 -18.28 4.18 -39.83
N PRO A 46 -17.20 4.35 -39.05
CA PRO A 46 -16.00 5.01 -39.55
C PRO A 46 -14.92 3.95 -39.75
N THR A 47 -14.70 3.67 -41.03
CA THR A 47 -13.39 3.44 -41.66
C THR A 47 -12.16 3.35 -40.74
N LEU A 48 -11.50 2.20 -40.85
CA LEU A 48 -10.09 1.97 -40.54
C LEU A 48 -9.19 3.05 -41.17
N THR A 49 -8.74 4.04 -40.38
CA THR A 49 -7.44 4.70 -40.59
C THR A 49 -6.95 5.34 -39.29
N GLU A 50 -5.93 4.74 -38.68
CA GLU A 50 -4.68 5.37 -38.24
C GLU A 50 -4.07 4.60 -37.06
N ALA A 51 -2.87 4.11 -37.32
CA ALA A 51 -2.01 3.43 -36.38
C ALA A 51 -1.51 4.40 -35.31
N GLY A 52 -2.29 4.58 -34.23
CA GLY A 52 -1.86 5.24 -33.01
C GLY A 52 -1.34 4.24 -31.98
N SER A 53 -0.16 3.65 -32.21
CA SER A 53 0.55 2.82 -31.23
C SER A 53 1.04 3.65 -30.05
N GLN A 54 0.14 4.07 -29.15
CA GLN A 54 0.53 4.44 -27.80
C GLN A 54 0.80 3.16 -27.02
N ARG A 55 2.09 2.79 -26.94
CA ARG A 55 2.59 1.80 -26.01
C ARG A 55 2.23 2.25 -24.59
N TYR A 56 1.09 1.78 -24.08
CA TYR A 56 0.86 1.70 -22.65
C TYR A 56 1.96 0.81 -22.09
N GLN A 57 2.99 1.40 -21.49
CA GLN A 57 3.98 0.67 -20.72
C GLN A 57 3.26 0.09 -19.51
N ARG A 58 2.67 -1.10 -19.72
CA ARG A 58 2.37 -2.05 -18.66
C ARG A 58 3.72 -2.23 -17.97
N ILE A 59 3.84 -1.81 -16.70
CA ILE A 59 5.05 -2.05 -15.89
C ILE A 59 5.46 -3.50 -16.18
N PRO A 60 6.73 -3.80 -16.53
CA PRO A 60 7.14 -5.19 -16.57
C PRO A 60 6.74 -5.79 -15.22
N PRO A 61 6.03 -6.95 -15.20
CA PRO A 61 5.72 -7.59 -13.93
C PRO A 61 7.02 -7.62 -13.14
N VAL A 62 7.00 -7.14 -11.89
CA VAL A 62 8.13 -7.32 -10.97
C VAL A 62 8.41 -8.82 -11.04
N THR A 63 9.50 -9.20 -11.72
CA THR A 63 9.70 -10.59 -12.07
C THR A 63 9.95 -11.30 -10.76
N GLN A 64 8.91 -11.91 -10.20
CA GLN A 64 9.06 -12.84 -9.11
C GLN A 64 9.72 -14.05 -9.75
N ALA A 65 11.06 -14.07 -9.73
CA ALA A 65 11.83 -15.25 -10.07
C ALA A 65 11.26 -16.38 -9.20
N ALA A 66 10.56 -17.30 -9.85
CA ALA A 66 9.88 -18.39 -9.20
C ALA A 66 10.90 -19.44 -8.74
N LEU A 67 10.87 -19.70 -7.43
CA LEU A 67 11.02 -21.03 -6.81
C LEU A 67 12.29 -21.82 -7.13
N GLY A 68 13.37 -21.48 -6.41
CA GLY A 68 14.29 -22.46 -5.85
C GLY A 68 13.97 -22.62 -4.36
N ALA A 69 13.25 -23.69 -3.99
CA ALA A 69 13.04 -24.04 -2.60
C ALA A 69 14.37 -24.49 -1.98
N THR A 70 15.07 -23.57 -1.32
CA THR A 70 16.00 -23.92 -0.26
C THR A 70 15.40 -23.43 1.04
N CYS A 71 15.20 -24.37 1.97
CA CYS A 71 14.96 -24.08 3.39
C CYS A 71 16.25 -23.45 3.95
N GLY A 72 16.51 -22.20 3.58
CA GLY A 72 17.64 -21.41 4.02
C GLY A 72 17.07 -20.15 4.63
N MET A 73 17.20 -20.04 5.95
CA MET A 73 17.05 -18.82 6.76
C MET A 73 16.62 -17.59 5.94
N THR A 74 15.33 -17.26 5.97
CA THR A 74 14.83 -15.99 5.41
C THR A 74 15.71 -14.88 5.98
N GLU A 75 16.59 -14.32 5.15
CA GLU A 75 17.40 -13.19 5.53
C GLU A 75 16.42 -12.13 6.05
N ARG A 76 16.57 -11.76 7.33
CA ARG A 76 15.67 -10.77 7.92
C ARG A 76 15.90 -9.47 7.17
N ARG A 77 15.03 -9.18 6.19
CA ARG A 77 15.04 -7.95 5.41
C ARG A 77 15.14 -6.78 6.38
N ARG A 78 16.22 -6.00 6.24
CA ARG A 78 16.49 -4.86 7.12
C ARG A 78 15.90 -3.61 6.49
N ALA A 79 14.57 -3.54 6.47
CA ALA A 79 13.89 -2.34 5.99
C ALA A 79 14.29 -1.13 6.86
N VAL A 80 14.46 0.02 6.23
CA VAL A 80 14.83 1.28 6.86
C VAL A 80 13.83 2.35 6.45
N LEU A 81 13.23 3.02 7.43
CA LEU A 81 12.43 4.22 7.21
C LEU A 81 13.21 5.45 7.65
N GLU A 82 13.30 6.44 6.78
CA GLU A 82 13.97 7.71 7.03
C GLU A 82 13.34 8.84 6.21
N GLY A 83 13.82 10.07 6.41
CA GLY A 83 13.29 11.24 5.71
C GLY A 83 13.70 12.53 6.38
N THR A 84 13.31 13.67 5.79
CA THR A 84 13.74 15.01 6.23
C THR A 84 13.51 15.26 7.72
N ARG A 85 12.37 14.77 8.25
CA ARG A 85 11.98 14.94 9.67
C ARG A 85 11.92 13.62 10.43
N ILE A 86 12.43 12.55 9.84
CA ILE A 86 12.34 11.20 10.41
C ILE A 86 13.76 10.72 10.67
N ARG A 87 14.10 10.58 11.95
CA ARG A 87 15.32 9.86 12.32
C ARG A 87 15.21 8.43 11.81
N ARG A 88 16.29 7.94 11.20
CA ARG A 88 16.41 6.59 10.65
C ARG A 88 15.89 5.53 11.63
N VAL A 89 14.92 4.73 11.18
CA VAL A 89 14.32 3.63 11.93
C VAL A 89 14.54 2.33 11.17
N ARG A 90 15.18 1.34 11.80
CA ARG A 90 15.29 -0.01 11.25
C ARG A 90 14.06 -0.84 11.61
N ASN A 91 13.63 -1.70 10.70
CA ASN A 91 12.45 -2.56 10.83
C ASN A 91 11.22 -1.75 11.30
N PRO A 92 10.81 -0.72 10.54
CA PRO A 92 9.71 0.16 10.93
C PRO A 92 8.40 -0.63 11.05
N THR A 93 7.57 -0.27 12.05
CA THR A 93 6.21 -0.81 12.17
C THR A 93 5.27 -0.12 11.18
N ALA A 94 4.14 -0.74 10.87
CA ALA A 94 3.10 -0.13 10.01
C ALA A 94 2.65 1.24 10.57
N GLY A 95 2.39 1.34 11.87
CA GLY A 95 2.02 2.62 12.49
C GLY A 95 3.12 3.69 12.41
N ARG A 96 4.40 3.30 12.35
CA ARG A 96 5.50 4.24 12.14
C ARG A 96 5.54 4.77 10.71
N ILE A 97 5.22 3.92 9.74
CA ILE A 97 5.06 4.30 8.32
C ILE A 97 3.85 5.22 8.15
N GLU A 98 2.72 4.86 8.74
CA GLU A 98 1.51 5.68 8.72
C GLU A 98 1.78 7.09 9.25
N ALA A 99 2.35 7.20 10.46
CA ALA A 99 2.68 8.49 11.05
C ALA A 99 3.66 9.31 10.19
N ALA A 100 4.59 8.64 9.51
CA ALA A 100 5.55 9.30 8.62
C ALA A 100 4.88 9.85 7.36
N VAL A 101 4.06 9.06 6.68
CA VAL A 101 3.44 9.41 5.39
C VAL A 101 2.27 10.38 5.59
N LEU A 102 1.40 10.12 6.56
CA LEU A 102 0.23 10.97 6.81
C LEU A 102 0.60 12.28 7.52
N GLY A 103 1.73 12.30 8.23
CA GLY A 103 2.25 13.48 8.93
C GLY A 103 3.18 14.37 8.10
N MET A 104 3.26 14.17 6.78
CA MET A 104 4.19 14.93 5.93
C MET A 104 3.84 16.43 5.90
N ALA A 105 4.78 17.25 6.34
CA ALA A 105 4.75 18.69 6.11
C ALA A 105 5.28 19.05 4.70
N ARG A 106 5.17 20.34 4.36
CA ARG A 106 5.65 20.87 3.07
C ARG A 106 7.12 20.57 2.84
N GLU A 107 7.46 20.22 1.60
CA GLU A 107 8.84 20.00 1.10
C GLU A 107 9.60 18.90 1.86
N ASN A 108 8.87 17.96 2.48
CA ASN A 108 9.47 16.80 3.12
C ASN A 108 9.58 15.61 2.16
N VAL A 109 10.58 14.77 2.42
CA VAL A 109 10.70 13.44 1.83
C VAL A 109 10.58 12.35 2.91
N VAL A 110 9.97 11.23 2.54
CA VAL A 110 9.96 9.98 3.31
C VAL A 110 10.43 8.85 2.41
N VAL A 111 11.37 8.05 2.88
CA VAL A 111 11.96 6.93 2.16
C VAL A 111 11.82 5.66 2.99
N LEU A 112 11.37 4.59 2.35
CA LEU A 112 11.40 3.24 2.88
C LEU A 112 12.24 2.37 1.95
N SER A 113 13.38 1.88 2.44
CA SER A 113 14.36 1.15 1.65
C SER A 113 14.73 -0.19 2.26
N GLU A 114 15.13 -1.13 1.41
CA GLU A 114 15.81 -2.37 1.81
C GLU A 114 17.26 -2.41 1.30
N ALA A 115 17.54 -1.67 0.23
CA ALA A 115 18.87 -1.38 -0.31
C ALA A 115 18.86 0.01 -0.96
N ASP A 116 20.02 0.52 -1.35
CA ASP A 116 20.13 1.87 -1.94
C ASP A 116 19.26 2.01 -3.21
N ASP A 117 19.28 1.02 -4.09
CA ASP A 117 18.47 0.98 -5.31
C ASP A 117 17.17 0.16 -5.19
N ASP A 118 16.75 -0.27 -3.98
CA ASP A 118 15.46 -0.94 -3.76
C ASP A 118 14.69 -0.22 -2.65
N HIS A 119 13.84 0.72 -3.07
CA HIS A 119 13.12 1.60 -2.17
C HIS A 119 11.82 2.11 -2.77
N VAL A 120 10.92 2.57 -1.89
CA VAL A 120 9.79 3.44 -2.21
C VAL A 120 9.95 4.76 -1.47
N GLN A 121 9.71 5.87 -2.17
CA GLN A 121 9.95 7.23 -1.67
C GLN A 121 8.76 8.12 -2.00
N VAL A 122 8.42 9.05 -1.11
CA VAL A 122 7.44 10.10 -1.40
C VAL A 122 8.01 11.48 -1.09
N TRP A 123 7.86 12.39 -2.05
CA TRP A 123 8.11 13.82 -1.89
C TRP A 123 6.79 14.57 -1.76
N GLN A 124 6.70 15.43 -0.75
CA GLN A 124 5.68 16.45 -0.71
C GLN A 124 6.13 17.61 -1.62
N ARG A 125 5.35 17.87 -2.67
CA ARG A 125 5.59 18.98 -3.61
C ARG A 125 4.76 20.21 -3.19
N PRO A 126 5.18 21.41 -3.62
CA PRO A 126 4.34 22.60 -3.49
C PRO A 126 2.93 22.35 -4.02
N GLY A 127 1.92 22.92 -3.34
CA GLY A 127 0.51 22.72 -3.71
C GLY A 127 -0.15 21.43 -3.19
N GLY A 128 0.56 20.63 -2.38
CA GLY A 128 -0.03 19.45 -1.73
C GLY A 128 -0.01 18.18 -2.59
N LEU A 129 0.61 18.23 -3.76
CA LEU A 129 0.87 17.05 -4.58
C LEU A 129 1.94 16.18 -3.93
N LEU A 130 1.73 14.88 -4.01
CA LEU A 130 2.68 13.85 -3.60
C LEU A 130 3.28 13.23 -4.85
N GLN A 131 4.59 13.33 -4.98
CA GLN A 131 5.37 12.62 -5.98
C GLN A 131 5.86 11.33 -5.33
N LEU A 132 5.25 10.21 -5.72
CA LEU A 132 5.63 8.88 -5.26
C LEU A 132 6.59 8.27 -6.29
N GLU A 133 7.68 7.70 -5.79
CA GLU A 133 8.74 7.08 -6.56
C GLU A 133 9.08 5.69 -6.03
N HIS A 134 9.62 4.84 -6.89
CA HIS A 134 10.31 3.64 -6.45
C HIS A 134 11.50 3.30 -7.34
N ARG A 135 12.44 2.55 -6.75
CA ARG A 135 13.49 1.84 -7.47
C ARG A 135 13.36 0.33 -7.26
N ALA A 136 13.67 -0.44 -8.30
CA ALA A 136 13.48 -1.90 -8.31
C ALA A 136 14.79 -2.70 -8.36
N GLY A 137 15.85 -2.20 -7.74
CA GLY A 137 17.15 -2.87 -7.62
C GLY A 137 18.22 -2.36 -8.59
N SER A 138 17.90 -1.40 -9.45
CA SER A 138 18.87 -0.77 -10.35
C SER A 138 18.58 0.72 -10.59
N PRO A 139 19.59 1.53 -10.97
CA PRO A 139 19.38 2.94 -11.26
C PRO A 139 18.47 3.25 -12.45
N VAL A 140 18.38 2.31 -13.41
CA VAL A 140 17.53 2.45 -14.61
C VAL A 140 16.09 2.05 -14.36
N GLU A 141 15.82 1.26 -13.32
CA GLU A 141 14.48 0.89 -12.89
C GLU A 141 13.94 1.89 -11.86
N HIS A 142 13.87 3.16 -12.26
CA HIS A 142 13.39 4.27 -11.44
C HIS A 142 12.10 4.83 -12.04
N PHE A 143 11.02 4.78 -11.27
CA PHE A 143 9.69 5.17 -11.73
C PHE A 143 9.07 6.20 -10.79
N GLN A 144 8.20 7.04 -11.34
CA GLN A 144 7.44 8.03 -10.58
C GLN A 144 5.96 8.08 -10.96
N THR A 145 5.15 8.60 -10.06
CA THR A 145 3.75 8.95 -10.26
C THR A 145 3.36 10.17 -9.40
N MET A 146 2.25 10.82 -9.74
CA MET A 146 1.71 11.96 -8.99
C MET A 146 0.35 11.59 -8.39
N THR A 147 0.13 11.95 -7.13
CA THR A 147 -1.15 11.72 -6.44
C THR A 147 -1.41 12.82 -5.42
N VAL A 148 -2.67 13.03 -5.07
CA VAL A 148 -3.08 13.90 -3.94
C VAL A 148 -3.45 13.09 -2.68
N SER A 149 -3.48 11.75 -2.78
CA SER A 149 -3.95 10.88 -1.70
C SER A 149 -2.79 10.32 -0.90
N ALA A 150 -2.59 10.85 0.32
CA ALA A 150 -1.63 10.32 1.29
C ALA A 150 -1.99 8.89 1.72
N ASP A 151 -3.28 8.56 1.81
CA ASP A 151 -3.73 7.20 2.16
C ASP A 151 -3.30 6.16 1.11
N LYS A 152 -3.39 6.50 -0.18
CA LYS A 152 -2.88 5.62 -1.25
C LYS A 152 -1.37 5.42 -1.14
N VAL A 153 -0.62 6.47 -0.82
CA VAL A 153 0.83 6.38 -0.62
C VAL A 153 1.14 5.50 0.60
N HIS A 154 0.44 5.68 1.72
CA HIS A 154 0.60 4.86 2.92
C HIS A 154 0.30 3.37 2.63
N ALA A 155 -0.79 3.09 1.91
CA ALA A 155 -1.13 1.74 1.49
C ALA A 155 -0.03 1.11 0.62
N ALA A 156 0.52 1.88 -0.32
CA ALA A 156 1.63 1.45 -1.18
C ALA A 156 2.89 1.13 -0.38
N PHE A 157 3.31 2.02 0.54
CA PHE A 157 4.46 1.80 1.41
C PHE A 157 4.31 0.53 2.25
N THR A 158 3.15 0.33 2.84
CA THR A 158 2.89 -0.83 3.70
C THR A 158 2.82 -2.13 2.88
N ALA A 159 2.25 -2.08 1.67
CA ALA A 159 2.20 -3.22 0.76
C ALA A 159 3.59 -3.57 0.18
N TRP A 160 4.38 -2.55 -0.16
CA TRP A 160 5.77 -2.70 -0.60
C TRP A 160 6.62 -3.38 0.47
N LEU A 161 6.51 -2.96 1.73
CA LEU A 161 7.22 -3.59 2.86
C LEU A 161 6.87 -5.08 3.02
N ARG A 162 5.63 -5.46 2.71
CA ARG A 162 5.16 -6.85 2.76
C ARG A 162 5.53 -7.65 1.51
N ARG A 163 6.17 -7.05 0.51
CA ARG A 163 6.43 -7.63 -0.82
C ARG A 163 5.14 -8.10 -1.52
N ASP A 164 4.06 -7.36 -1.32
CA ASP A 164 2.77 -7.63 -1.95
C ASP A 164 2.86 -7.30 -3.45
N GLY A 165 2.74 -8.29 -4.34
CA GLY A 165 2.86 -8.09 -5.79
C GLY A 165 1.88 -7.08 -6.41
N GLY A 166 0.78 -6.74 -5.70
CA GLY A 166 -0.20 -5.75 -6.14
C GLY A 166 0.10 -4.31 -5.73
N TRP A 167 1.17 -4.04 -4.98
CA TRP A 167 1.42 -2.74 -4.34
C TRP A 167 1.46 -1.55 -5.32
N ALA A 168 1.96 -1.77 -6.54
CA ALA A 168 2.14 -0.73 -7.55
C ALA A 168 0.90 -0.53 -8.45
N ALA A 169 -0.03 -1.49 -8.50
CA ALA A 169 -1.16 -1.52 -9.42
C ALA A 169 -2.13 -0.31 -9.32
N PRO A 170 -2.33 0.33 -8.15
CA PRO A 170 -3.23 1.48 -8.03
C PRO A 170 -2.75 2.78 -8.71
N PHE A 171 -1.53 2.81 -9.25
CA PHE A 171 -0.93 4.01 -9.84
C PHE A 171 -0.55 3.83 -11.30
N THR A 172 -0.55 4.94 -12.03
CA THR A 172 0.03 5.02 -13.36
C THR A 172 1.46 5.54 -13.23
N TRP A 173 2.42 4.67 -13.49
CA TRP A 173 3.84 4.97 -13.36
C TRP A 173 4.43 5.46 -14.68
N ARG A 174 5.49 6.27 -14.56
CA ARG A 174 6.32 6.72 -15.67
C ARG A 174 7.78 6.49 -15.30
N SER A 175 8.59 6.08 -16.26
CA SER A 175 10.04 6.03 -16.06
C SER A 175 10.58 7.44 -15.81
N VAL A 176 11.42 7.59 -14.79
CA VAL A 176 12.09 8.87 -14.49
C VAL A 176 13.11 9.22 -15.57
N SER A 177 13.77 8.23 -16.15
CA SER A 177 14.72 8.44 -17.25
C SER A 177 14.07 9.02 -18.52
N GLU A 178 12.75 8.89 -18.67
CA GLU A 178 12.00 9.51 -19.78
C GLU A 178 11.59 10.97 -19.50
N LEU A 179 11.88 11.49 -18.30
CA LEU A 179 11.51 12.83 -17.85
C LEU A 179 12.70 13.79 -17.75
N LEU A 180 13.92 13.28 -17.89
CA LEU A 180 15.18 14.01 -17.87
C LEU A 180 15.70 14.18 -19.31
#